data_AF-A0A348TQD5-F1
#
_entry.id   AF-A0A348TQD5-F1
#
_cell.length_a   1.000
_cell.length_b   1.000
_cell.length_c   1.000
_cell.angle_alpha   90.00
_cell.angle_beta   90.00
_cell.angle_gamma   90.00
#
_symmetry.space_group_name_H-M   'P 1'
#
loop_
_entity.id
_entity.type
_entity.pdbx_description
1 polymer ?
#
loop_
_entity_poly.entity_id
_entity_poly.type
_entity_poly.pdbx_seq_one_letter_code
_entity_poly.pdbx_strand_id
1 'polypeptide(L)'
;MTSKVNLNEIQKYVHTDYGDLTGVIQIDGHSSISSIYDLCKEHKLDTSDLFIIGFSLWEDTINGIGKNDQVNCSILYVDKDEYGRDFDSVQKKIKVEETLRLKTKNIVIKYSSLGKHIKRFNLLVTSELTKHAKKIEIEDLKLKNKNETITTLSTALP
;
A
#
# COMPACT_ATOMS: atom_id res chain seq x y z
N MET A 1 22.98 -2.69 3.77
CA MET A 1 22.17 -3.58 2.92
C MET A 1 20.71 -3.36 3.30
N THR A 2 19.88 -2.83 2.40
CA THR A 2 18.42 -2.74 2.62
C THR A 2 17.85 -4.15 2.49
N SER A 3 17.43 -4.75 3.60
CA SER A 3 16.75 -6.05 3.59
C SER A 3 15.47 -5.92 2.77
N LYS A 4 15.36 -6.69 1.69
CA LYS A 4 14.14 -6.74 0.88
C LYS A 4 13.03 -7.42 1.68
N VAL A 5 11.83 -6.84 1.65
CA VAL A 5 10.61 -7.48 2.17
C VAL A 5 10.39 -8.82 1.46
N ASN A 6 9.86 -9.81 2.17
CA ASN A 6 9.55 -11.12 1.60
C ASN A 6 8.25 -11.06 0.75
N LEU A 7 8.33 -10.45 -0.43
CA LEU A 7 7.20 -10.24 -1.34
C LEU A 7 6.50 -11.56 -1.71
N ASN A 8 7.27 -12.64 -1.91
CA ASN A 8 6.75 -13.95 -2.30
C ASN A 8 5.80 -14.54 -1.26
N GLU A 9 6.03 -14.28 0.03
CA GLU A 9 5.14 -14.75 1.09
C GLU A 9 3.93 -13.83 1.27
N ILE A 10 4.14 -12.52 1.31
CA ILE A 10 3.01 -11.59 1.58
C ILE A 10 2.00 -11.54 0.43
N GLN A 11 2.42 -11.76 -0.83
CA GLN A 11 1.51 -11.73 -1.99
C GLN A 11 0.43 -12.82 -1.93
N LYS A 12 0.67 -13.92 -1.18
CA LYS A 12 -0.32 -15.00 -1.00
C LYS A 12 -1.57 -14.53 -0.26
N TYR A 13 -1.49 -13.40 0.45
CA TYR A 13 -2.57 -12.85 1.28
C TYR A 13 -3.27 -11.64 0.64
N VAL A 14 -2.96 -11.33 -0.62
CA VAL A 14 -3.59 -10.24 -1.37
C VAL A 14 -4.26 -10.82 -2.61
N HIS A 15 -5.58 -10.68 -2.71
CA HIS A 15 -6.35 -11.14 -3.86
C HIS A 15 -7.65 -10.33 -3.98
N THR A 16 -8.23 -10.39 -5.17
CA THR A 16 -9.64 -10.10 -5.44
C THR A 16 -10.26 -11.36 -6.04
N ASP A 17 -11.58 -11.39 -6.23
CA ASP A 17 -12.27 -12.58 -6.77
C ASP A 17 -11.71 -13.03 -8.13
N TYR A 18 -11.20 -12.09 -8.94
CA TYR A 18 -10.69 -12.35 -10.29
C TYR A 18 -9.17 -12.14 -10.43
N GLY A 19 -8.59 -11.14 -9.76
CA GLY A 19 -7.13 -10.95 -9.73
C GLY A 19 -6.48 -10.54 -11.06
N ASP A 20 -7.20 -9.80 -11.92
CA ASP A 20 -6.77 -9.47 -13.29
C ASP A 20 -5.38 -8.80 -13.39
N LEU A 21 -5.03 -7.98 -12.39
CA LEU A 21 -3.76 -7.27 -12.30
C LEU A 21 -3.12 -7.55 -10.95
N THR A 22 -1.82 -7.84 -10.96
CA THR A 22 -1.02 -8.08 -9.75
C THR A 22 0.21 -7.18 -9.76
N GLY A 23 0.66 -6.75 -8.59
CA GLY A 23 1.78 -5.82 -8.52
C GLY A 23 2.25 -5.51 -7.13
N VAL A 24 2.94 -4.36 -7.02
CA VAL A 24 3.56 -3.90 -5.79
C VAL A 24 3.13 -2.48 -5.46
N ILE A 25 3.05 -2.20 -4.17
CA ILE A 25 2.78 -0.88 -3.63
C ILE A 25 3.91 -0.46 -2.69
N GLN A 26 4.30 0.81 -2.75
CA GLN A 26 5.13 1.45 -1.75
C GLN A 26 4.36 2.60 -1.12
N ILE A 27 4.51 2.77 0.20
CA ILE A 27 3.75 3.72 1.00
C ILE A 27 4.70 4.51 1.89
N ASP A 28 4.56 5.83 1.87
CA ASP A 28 5.16 6.72 2.86
C ASP A 28 4.09 7.09 3.89
N GLY A 29 4.30 6.71 5.15
CA GLY A 29 3.53 7.24 6.28
C GLY A 29 3.98 8.67 6.64
N HIS A 30 3.13 9.42 7.34
CA HIS A 30 3.55 10.72 7.91
C HIS A 30 4.68 10.57 8.93
N SER A 31 4.76 9.42 9.59
CA SER A 31 5.81 9.07 10.57
C SER A 31 6.20 7.58 10.43
N SER A 32 6.33 7.10 9.19
CA SER A 32 6.57 5.67 8.87
C SER A 32 5.50 4.76 9.50
N ILE A 33 5.89 3.61 10.09
CA ILE A 33 4.94 2.66 10.68
C ILE A 33 4.18 3.22 11.90
N SER A 34 4.69 4.27 12.55
CA SER A 34 4.01 4.87 13.72
C SER A 34 2.66 5.50 13.36
N SER A 35 2.47 5.97 12.12
CA SER A 35 1.18 6.45 11.64
C SER A 35 0.08 5.38 11.68
N ILE A 36 0.44 4.09 11.70
CA ILE A 36 -0.54 3.00 11.84
C ILE A 36 -0.98 2.83 13.30
N TYR A 37 -0.11 3.11 14.27
CA TYR A 37 -0.52 3.19 15.67
C TYR A 37 -1.48 4.37 15.89
N ASP A 38 -1.22 5.52 15.26
CA ASP A 38 -2.12 6.68 15.34
C ASP A 38 -3.49 6.38 14.73
N LEU A 39 -3.54 5.68 13.58
CA LEU A 39 -4.77 5.18 12.99
C LEU A 39 -5.53 4.27 13.97
N CYS A 40 -4.86 3.32 14.60
CA CYS A 40 -5.49 2.43 15.59
C CYS A 40 -6.10 3.23 16.74
N LYS A 41 -5.38 4.24 17.25
CA LYS A 41 -5.83 5.09 18.35
C LYS A 41 -7.05 5.94 17.97
N GLU A 42 -7.08 6.51 16.76
CA GLU A 42 -8.25 7.24 16.23
C GLU A 42 -9.51 6.35 16.21
N HIS A 43 -9.32 5.06 15.93
CA HIS A 43 -10.38 4.06 15.88
C HIS A 43 -10.58 3.29 17.21
N LYS A 44 -10.03 3.79 18.33
CA LYS A 44 -10.17 3.21 19.69
C LYS A 44 -9.73 1.73 19.79
N LEU A 45 -8.78 1.32 18.96
CA LEU A 45 -8.18 -0.01 19.02
C LEU A 45 -7.02 0.01 20.01
N ASP A 46 -7.08 -0.84 21.03
CA ASP A 46 -5.97 -1.00 21.98
C ASP A 46 -4.79 -1.74 21.32
N THR A 47 -3.64 -1.06 21.32
CA THR A 47 -2.36 -1.53 20.76
C THR A 47 -1.31 -1.81 21.85
N SER A 48 -1.68 -1.80 23.13
CA SER A 48 -0.77 -1.92 24.26
C SER A 48 0.06 -3.22 24.19
N ASP A 49 -0.58 -4.32 23.82
CA ASP A 49 -0.04 -5.68 23.65
C ASP A 49 0.39 -5.99 22.20
N LEU A 50 0.08 -5.12 21.24
CA LEU A 50 0.35 -5.38 19.82
C LEU A 50 1.69 -4.78 19.37
N PHE A 51 2.54 -5.59 18.74
CA PHE A 51 3.65 -5.10 17.93
C PHE A 51 3.23 -5.12 16.46
N ILE A 52 2.88 -3.95 15.92
CA ILE A 52 2.38 -3.79 14.55
C ILE A 52 3.52 -4.02 13.55
N ILE A 53 3.29 -4.95 12.62
CA ILE A 53 4.20 -5.31 11.52
C ILE A 53 3.79 -4.59 10.24
N GLY A 54 2.49 -4.35 10.04
CA GLY A 54 1.97 -3.70 8.84
C GLY A 54 0.46 -3.60 8.86
N PHE A 55 -0.12 -3.34 7.69
CA PHE A 55 -1.56 -3.33 7.49
C PHE A 55 -1.91 -3.74 6.05
N SER A 56 -3.14 -4.18 5.84
CA SER A 56 -3.73 -4.33 4.50
C SER A 56 -4.98 -3.47 4.36
N LEU A 57 -5.34 -3.15 3.12
CA LEU A 57 -6.56 -2.46 2.75
C LEU A 57 -7.30 -3.28 1.69
N TRP A 58 -8.63 -3.38 1.80
CA TRP A 58 -9.46 -3.98 0.76
C TRP A 58 -10.85 -3.37 0.73
N GLU A 59 -11.47 -3.47 -0.43
CA GLU A 59 -12.87 -3.12 -0.67
C GLU A 59 -13.45 -4.18 -1.61
N ASP A 60 -14.62 -4.70 -1.27
CA ASP A 60 -15.34 -5.78 -1.97
C ASP A 60 -16.70 -5.31 -2.49
N THR A 61 -16.87 -3.99 -2.66
CA THR A 61 -18.14 -3.40 -3.10
C THR A 61 -18.32 -3.59 -4.61
N ILE A 62 -19.52 -4.06 -5.02
CA ILE A 62 -19.86 -4.24 -6.44
C ILE A 62 -20.04 -2.92 -7.21
N ASN A 63 -20.23 -1.80 -6.49
CA ASN A 63 -20.54 -0.50 -7.09
C ASN A 63 -19.28 0.31 -7.46
N GLY A 64 -18.10 -0.23 -7.16
CA GLY A 64 -16.81 0.38 -7.42
C GLY A 64 -16.20 1.05 -6.18
N ILE A 65 -14.86 1.12 -6.20
CA ILE A 65 -14.02 1.62 -5.11
C ILE A 65 -14.45 3.02 -4.66
N GLY A 66 -14.56 3.22 -3.34
CA GLY A 66 -14.80 4.52 -2.72
C GLY A 66 -16.25 4.99 -2.71
N LYS A 67 -17.20 4.24 -3.31
CA LYS A 67 -18.61 4.64 -3.33
C LYS A 67 -19.25 4.73 -1.95
N ASN A 68 -18.76 3.92 -1.00
CA ASN A 68 -19.25 3.94 0.37
C ASN A 68 -18.43 4.84 1.31
N ASP A 69 -17.46 5.61 0.79
CA ASP A 69 -16.47 6.41 1.56
C ASP A 69 -15.81 5.59 2.69
N GLN A 70 -15.64 4.29 2.47
CA GLN A 70 -15.11 3.34 3.46
C GLN A 70 -14.18 2.34 2.79
N VAL A 71 -13.17 1.94 3.53
CA VAL A 71 -12.22 0.89 3.16
C VAL A 71 -12.01 0.00 4.38
N ASN A 72 -11.95 -1.30 4.17
CA ASN A 72 -11.60 -2.23 5.23
C ASN A 72 -10.09 -2.19 5.43
N CYS A 73 -9.65 -2.20 6.69
CA CYS A 73 -8.25 -2.22 7.05
C CYS A 73 -7.97 -3.33 8.08
N SER A 74 -6.96 -4.16 7.80
CA SER A 74 -6.48 -5.19 8.73
C SER A 74 -5.16 -4.72 9.28
N ILE A 75 -5.07 -4.56 10.59
CA ILE A 75 -3.80 -4.31 11.28
C ILE A 75 -3.11 -5.65 11.50
N LEU A 76 -1.92 -5.80 10.94
CA LEU A 76 -1.10 -7.02 11.04
C LEU A 76 -0.12 -6.86 12.21
N TYR A 77 -0.17 -7.75 13.18
CA TYR A 77 0.65 -7.66 14.39
C TYR A 77 1.11 -9.03 14.90
N VAL A 78 2.08 -8.98 15.80
CA VAL A 78 2.43 -10.09 16.70
C VAL A 78 2.17 -9.68 18.14
N ASP A 79 1.90 -10.65 19.02
CA ASP A 79 1.76 -10.36 20.44
C ASP A 79 3.13 -10.02 21.05
N LYS A 80 3.19 -8.89 21.74
CA LYS A 80 4.42 -8.43 22.39
C LYS A 80 4.94 -9.38 23.45
N ASP A 81 4.05 -10.11 24.12
CA ASP A 81 4.44 -11.05 25.16
C ASP A 81 5.00 -12.37 24.58
N GLU A 82 4.73 -12.67 23.31
CA GLU A 82 5.26 -13.85 22.60
C GLU A 82 6.54 -13.53 21.82
N TYR A 83 6.55 -12.41 21.07
CA TYR A 83 7.64 -12.04 20.17
C TYR A 83 8.61 -11.01 20.76
N GLY A 84 8.23 -10.34 21.84
CA GLY A 84 8.97 -9.23 22.44
C GLY A 84 8.42 -7.86 22.07
N ARG A 85 8.90 -6.83 22.78
CA ARG A 85 8.34 -5.47 22.76
C ARG A 85 9.06 -4.51 21.81
N ASP A 86 10.18 -4.93 21.25
CA ASP A 86 11.03 -4.15 20.36
C ASP A 86 11.41 -4.94 19.11
N PHE A 87 11.92 -4.21 18.12
CA PHE A 87 12.28 -4.76 16.82
C PHE A 87 13.32 -5.89 16.92
N ASP A 88 14.32 -5.75 17.80
CA ASP A 88 15.41 -6.71 17.93
C ASP A 88 14.91 -8.04 18.49
N SER A 89 14.03 -8.01 19.49
CA SER A 89 13.40 -9.18 20.09
C SER A 89 12.52 -9.91 19.07
N VAL A 90 11.67 -9.16 18.36
CA VAL A 90 10.79 -9.71 17.32
C VAL A 90 11.63 -10.35 16.21
N GLN A 91 12.67 -9.65 15.73
CA GLN A 91 13.58 -10.16 14.72
C GLN A 91 14.30 -11.44 15.19
N LYS A 92 14.77 -11.47 16.43
CA LYS A 92 15.43 -12.64 17.01
C LYS A 92 14.49 -13.85 17.06
N LYS A 93 13.24 -13.65 17.49
CA LYS A 93 12.20 -14.70 17.51
C LYS A 93 11.95 -15.25 16.11
N ILE A 94 11.76 -14.38 15.12
CA ILE A 94 11.56 -14.79 13.71
C ILE A 94 12.76 -15.59 13.19
N LYS A 95 14.00 -15.19 13.50
CA LYS A 95 15.21 -15.91 13.08
C LYS A 95 15.32 -17.30 13.71
N VAL A 96 14.80 -17.49 14.93
CA VAL A 96 14.82 -18.79 15.62
C VAL A 96 13.73 -19.72 15.10
N GLU A 97 12.53 -19.21 14.87
CA GLU A 97 11.39 -20.02 14.44
C GLU A 97 11.25 -20.16 12.93
N GLU A 98 11.99 -19.35 12.18
CA GLU A 98 11.93 -19.22 10.72
C GLU A 98 10.52 -18.91 10.17
N THR A 99 9.61 -18.53 11.06
CA THR A 99 8.19 -18.31 10.78
C THR A 99 7.71 -17.06 11.50
N LEU A 100 7.04 -16.16 10.76
CA LEU A 100 6.35 -14.99 11.31
C LEU A 100 4.84 -15.25 11.28
N ARG A 101 4.24 -15.47 12.46
CA ARG A 101 2.79 -15.72 12.60
C ARG A 101 2.09 -14.41 12.92
N LEU A 102 1.47 -13.81 11.91
CA LEU A 102 0.73 -12.56 12.08
C LEU A 102 -0.71 -12.84 12.52
N LYS A 103 -1.19 -12.02 13.44
CA LYS A 103 -2.61 -11.88 13.79
C LYS A 103 -3.16 -10.62 13.14
N THR A 104 -4.48 -10.58 12.96
CA THR A 104 -5.20 -9.44 12.37
C THR A 104 -6.18 -8.83 13.37
N LYS A 105 -6.31 -7.50 13.35
CA LYS A 105 -7.48 -6.79 13.87
C LYS A 105 -8.08 -5.96 12.75
N ASN A 106 -9.37 -6.17 12.47
CA ASN A 106 -10.06 -5.54 11.36
C ASN A 106 -10.78 -4.28 11.85
N ILE A 107 -10.59 -3.18 11.15
CA ILE A 107 -11.28 -1.92 11.36
C ILE A 107 -11.81 -1.41 10.03
N VAL A 108 -12.97 -0.76 10.05
CA VAL A 108 -13.49 -0.04 8.90
C VAL A 108 -13.14 1.43 9.07
N ILE A 109 -12.50 2.02 8.06
CA ILE A 109 -12.03 3.40 8.11
C ILE A 109 -12.55 4.18 6.91
N LYS A 110 -12.65 5.50 7.05
CA LYS A 110 -13.00 6.37 5.91
C LYS A 110 -11.80 6.59 5.01
N TYR A 111 -12.01 6.82 3.72
CA TYR A 111 -10.94 7.20 2.79
C TYR A 111 -10.24 8.49 3.23
N SER A 112 -11.00 9.44 3.76
CA SER A 112 -10.44 10.67 4.36
C SER A 112 -9.48 10.42 5.53
N SER A 113 -9.61 9.28 6.24
CA SER A 113 -8.69 8.90 7.33
C SER A 113 -7.39 8.33 6.80
N LEU A 114 -7.41 7.62 5.65
CA LEU A 114 -6.18 7.18 4.99
C LEU A 114 -5.25 8.37 4.71
N GLY A 115 -5.79 9.47 4.17
CA GLY A 115 -5.00 10.66 3.86
C GLY A 115 -4.37 11.37 5.07
N LYS A 116 -4.82 11.08 6.30
CA LYS A 116 -4.20 11.61 7.52
C LYS A 116 -2.95 10.82 7.93
N HIS A 117 -2.92 9.53 7.62
CA HIS A 117 -1.91 8.58 8.12
C HIS A 117 -0.94 8.13 7.02
N ILE A 118 -1.42 8.06 5.77
CA ILE A 118 -0.65 7.77 4.56
C ILE A 118 -0.38 9.09 3.82
N LYS A 119 0.90 9.48 3.79
CA LYS A 119 1.37 10.71 3.14
C LYS A 119 1.41 10.57 1.63
N ARG A 120 1.92 9.44 1.12
CA ARG A 120 2.07 9.13 -0.31
C ARG A 120 2.01 7.62 -0.54
N PHE A 121 1.60 7.22 -1.73
CA PHE A 121 1.77 5.85 -2.20
C PHE A 121 2.12 5.85 -3.69
N ASN A 122 2.80 4.79 -4.13
CA ASN A 122 3.03 4.49 -5.54
C ASN A 122 2.63 3.03 -5.78
N LEU A 123 1.76 2.81 -6.77
CA LEU A 123 1.23 1.51 -7.14
C LEU A 123 1.63 1.20 -8.59
N LEU A 124 2.26 0.05 -8.79
CA LEU A 124 2.52 -0.51 -10.12
C LEU A 124 1.90 -1.90 -10.19
N VAL A 125 0.97 -2.10 -11.11
CA VAL A 125 0.33 -3.39 -11.38
C VAL A 125 0.49 -3.77 -12.84
N THR A 126 0.59 -5.07 -13.09
CA THR A 126 0.73 -5.62 -14.43
C THR A 126 -0.15 -6.85 -14.58
N SER A 127 -0.57 -7.15 -15.81
CA SER A 127 -1.22 -8.43 -16.09
C SER A 127 -0.21 -9.58 -15.97
N GLU A 128 -0.72 -10.80 -16.01
CA GLU A 128 0.10 -12.01 -15.97
C GLU A 128 1.16 -12.11 -17.08
N LEU A 129 1.10 -11.29 -18.14
CA LEU A 129 2.07 -11.30 -19.24
C LEU A 129 3.51 -11.10 -18.76
N THR A 130 3.70 -10.35 -17.68
CA THR A 130 5.03 -10.08 -17.12
C THR A 130 5.74 -11.31 -16.58
N LYS A 131 5.01 -12.43 -16.32
CA LYS A 131 5.62 -13.72 -15.92
C LYS A 131 6.58 -14.29 -16.97
N HIS A 132 6.45 -13.86 -18.23
CA HIS A 132 7.30 -14.29 -19.34
C HIS A 132 8.52 -13.38 -19.57
N ALA A 133 8.59 -12.24 -18.90
CA ALA A 133 9.68 -11.28 -19.05
C ALA A 133 10.80 -11.56 -18.04
N LYS A 134 12.06 -11.58 -18.51
CA LYS A 134 13.24 -11.64 -17.63
C LYS A 134 13.61 -10.28 -17.03
N LYS A 135 13.21 -9.20 -17.71
CA LYS A 135 13.46 -7.80 -17.34
C LYS A 135 12.29 -6.97 -17.83
N ILE A 136 11.90 -5.99 -17.02
CA ILE A 136 10.90 -4.98 -17.37
C ILE A 136 11.59 -3.63 -17.38
N GLU A 137 11.39 -2.87 -18.45
CA GLU A 137 11.84 -1.47 -18.60
C GLU A 137 10.61 -0.63 -18.89
N ILE A 138 10.47 0.51 -18.22
CA ILE A 138 9.33 1.42 -18.36
C ILE A 138 9.87 2.78 -18.83
N GLU A 139 9.39 3.24 -19.98
CA GLU A 139 9.71 4.55 -20.52
C GLU A 139 8.50 5.49 -20.36
N ASP A 140 8.73 6.68 -19.79
CA ASP A 140 7.71 7.72 -19.66
C ASP A 140 7.80 8.67 -20.86
N LEU A 141 6.94 8.44 -21.86
CA LEU A 141 6.84 9.32 -23.02
C LEU A 141 5.98 10.53 -22.66
N LYS A 142 6.64 11.66 -22.37
CA LYS A 142 5.96 12.94 -22.22
C LYS A 142 5.19 13.26 -23.51
N LEU A 143 3.87 13.36 -23.42
CA LEU A 143 3.03 13.87 -24.50
C LEU A 143 3.52 15.28 -24.87
N LYS A 144 3.97 15.47 -26.11
CA LYS A 144 4.20 16.82 -26.66
C LYS A 144 2.84 17.50 -26.81
N ASN A 145 2.60 18.58 -26.07
CA ASN A 145 1.40 19.39 -26.23
C ASN A 145 1.30 19.90 -27.67
N LYS A 146 0.22 19.50 -28.35
CA LYS A 146 -0.05 19.79 -29.77
C LYS A 146 -0.68 21.18 -29.98
N ASN A 147 -0.18 22.20 -29.30
CA ASN A 147 -0.65 23.59 -29.44
C ASN A 147 0.52 24.52 -29.75
N GLU A 148 1.11 24.37 -30.94
CA GLU A 148 1.78 25.48 -31.61
C GLU A 148 0.72 26.18 -32.48
N THR A 149 0.28 27.33 -32.00
CA THR A 149 -0.69 28.20 -32.65
C THR A 149 -0.13 28.68 -33.99
N ILE A 150 -0.70 28.21 -35.11
CA ILE A 150 -0.55 28.89 -36.39
C ILE A 150 -1.27 30.23 -36.26
N THR A 151 -0.51 31.30 -36.04
CA THR A 151 -1.01 32.68 -36.16
C THR A 151 -0.42 33.30 -37.42
N THR A 152 -1.06 33.06 -38.56
CA THR A 152 -0.91 33.93 -39.73
C THR A 152 -2.24 34.01 -40.46
N LEU A 153 -3.13 34.91 -40.04
CA LEU A 153 -4.08 35.55 -40.94
C LEU A 153 -4.29 37.01 -40.54
N SER A 154 -3.74 37.89 -41.37
CA SER A 154 -4.35 39.10 -41.95
C SER A 154 -4.99 40.15 -41.03
N THR A 155 -4.46 41.38 -41.11
CA THR A 155 -5.17 42.66 -41.39
C THR A 155 -4.16 43.80 -41.16
N ALA A 156 -4.05 44.89 -41.91
CA ALA A 156 -4.97 45.54 -42.85
C ALA A 156 -4.19 46.39 -43.88
N LEU A 157 -4.79 46.56 -45.06
CA LEU A 157 -4.56 47.69 -45.97
C LEU A 157 -5.05 49.01 -45.33
N PRO A 158 -4.54 50.16 -45.78
CA PRO A 158 -5.36 51.27 -46.24
C PRO A 158 -5.60 51.22 -47.75
#